data_AF-A0A520TWX0-F1
#
_entry.id   AF-A0A520TWX0-F1
#
_cell.length_a   1.000
_cell.length_b   1.000
_cell.length_c   1.000
_cell.angle_alpha   90.00
_cell.angle_beta   90.00
_cell.angle_gamma   90.00
#
_symmetry.space_group_name_H-M   'P 1'
#
loop_
_entity.id
_entity.type
_entity.pdbx_description
1 polymer ?
#
loop_
_entity_poly.entity_id
_entity_poly.type
_entity_poly.pdbx_seq_one_letter_code
_entity_poly.pdbx_strand_id
1 'polypeptide(L)' 'MKLYVGNLPWSIGDQELEELFSDYGVVSAKVIKDRNTDRSRGFGFVELESGGEEAIEALNDSEVDGRQLKVNEAKPK' A
#
# COMPACT_ATOMS: atom_id res chain seq x y z
N MET A 1 -12.20 -0.62 4.96
CA MET A 1 -11.59 0.72 4.78
C MET A 1 -10.59 0.66 3.63
N LYS A 2 -10.54 1.68 2.77
CA LYS A 2 -9.54 1.76 1.70
C LYS A 2 -8.40 2.67 2.13
N LEU A 3 -7.18 2.20 1.94
CA LEU A 3 -5.93 2.89 2.22
C LEU A 3 -5.18 3.18 0.92
N TYR A 4 -4.58 4.35 0.88
CA TYR A 4 -3.63 4.77 -0.13
C TYR A 4 -2.23 4.56 0.43
N VAL A 5 -1.41 3.83 -0.31
CA VAL A 5 -0.01 3.57 0.03
C VAL A 5 0.87 4.22 -1.03
N GLY A 6 1.58 5.28 -0.65
CA GLY A 6 2.48 6.05 -1.50
C GLY A 6 3.95 5.84 -1.16
N ASN A 7 4.82 6.36 -2.01
CA ASN A 7 6.28 6.23 -1.92
C ASN A 7 6.77 4.77 -1.87
N LEU A 8 6.00 3.86 -2.49
CA LEU A 8 6.37 2.45 -2.59
C LEU A 8 7.66 2.29 -3.40
N PRO A 9 8.56 1.39 -2.98
CA PRO A 9 9.65 0.91 -3.81
C PRO A 9 9.13 0.34 -5.14
N TRP A 10 9.94 0.44 -6.19
CA TRP A 10 9.57 -0.15 -7.49
C TRP A 10 9.65 -1.68 -7.47
N SER A 11 10.32 -2.26 -6.47
CA SER A 11 10.35 -3.69 -6.16
C SER A 11 8.99 -4.20 -5.72
N ILE A 12 8.21 -3.40 -4.97
CA ILE A 12 6.95 -3.84 -4.37
C ILE A 12 5.86 -3.98 -5.43
N GLY A 13 5.40 -5.23 -5.58
CA GLY A 13 4.25 -5.62 -6.36
C GLY A 13 2.95 -5.72 -5.55
N ASP A 14 1.92 -6.24 -6.20
CA ASP A 14 0.59 -6.43 -5.63
C ASP A 14 0.63 -7.44 -4.47
N GLN A 15 1.45 -8.49 -4.62
CA GLN A 15 1.65 -9.57 -3.66
C GLN A 15 2.38 -9.09 -2.40
N GLU A 16 3.54 -8.45 -2.55
CA GLU A 16 4.26 -7.92 -1.37
C GLU A 16 3.45 -6.83 -0.63
N LEU A 17 2.64 -6.05 -1.36
CA LEU A 17 1.72 -5.09 -0.73
C LEU A 17 0.62 -5.81 0.05
N GLU A 18 0.11 -6.94 -0.44
CA GLU A 18 -0.86 -7.77 0.30
C GLU A 18 -0.22 -8.36 1.56
N GLU A 19 1.00 -8.90 1.45
CA GLU A 19 1.75 -9.47 2.57
C GLU A 19 2.03 -8.44 3.66
N LEU A 20 2.43 -7.21 3.30
CA LEU A 20 2.66 -6.10 4.24
C LEU A 20 1.43 -5.75 5.09
N PHE A 21 0.24 -5.93 4.52
CA PHE A 21 -1.02 -5.59 5.17
C PHE A 21 -1.77 -6.83 5.68
N SER A 22 -1.19 -8.03 5.53
CA SER A 22 -1.83 -9.30 5.89
C SER A 22 -2.14 -9.42 7.38
N ASP A 23 -1.27 -8.87 8.24
CA ASP A 23 -1.48 -8.78 9.69
C ASP A 23 -2.69 -7.92 10.10
N TYR A 24 -3.17 -7.04 9.23
CA TYR A 24 -4.26 -6.09 9.49
C TYR A 24 -5.59 -6.48 8.82
N GLY A 25 -5.72 -7.72 8.32
CA GLY A 25 -6.96 -8.18 7.70
C GLY A 25 -7.19 -7.60 6.31
N VAL A 26 -6.19 -7.74 5.43
CA VAL A 26 -6.28 -7.34 4.02
C VAL A 26 -7.32 -8.15 3.27
N VAL A 27 -8.15 -7.43 2.51
CA VAL A 27 -9.17 -7.97 1.60
C VAL A 27 -8.68 -7.90 0.16
N SER A 28 -7.98 -6.82 -0.19
CA SER A 28 -7.47 -6.61 -1.54
C SER A 28 -6.31 -5.63 -1.53
N ALA A 29 -5.23 -5.93 -2.23
CA ALA A 29 -4.12 -5.01 -2.44
C ALA A 29 -3.84 -4.87 -3.93
N LYS A 30 -3.57 -3.64 -4.39
CA LYS A 30 -3.29 -3.39 -5.80
C LYS A 30 -2.29 -2.25 -5.97
N VAL A 31 -1.16 -2.55 -6.60
CA VAL A 31 -0.18 -1.55 -6.96
C VAL A 31 -0.54 -0.94 -8.32
N ILE A 32 -0.44 0.38 -8.41
CA ILE A 32 -0.69 1.09 -9.66
C ILE A 32 0.60 1.08 -10.46
N LYS A 33 0.60 0.32 -11.55
CA LYS A 33 1.72 0.22 -12.50
C LYS A 33 1.42 1.04 -13.75
N ASP A 34 2.47 1.54 -14.38
CA ASP A 34 2.39 2.25 -15.65
C ASP A 34 2.09 1.26 -16.78
N ARG A 35 1.04 1.50 -17.57
CA ARG A 35 0.58 0.57 -18.62
C ARG A 35 1.55 0.42 -19.79
N ASN A 36 2.49 1.34 -19.97
CA ASN A 36 3.43 1.31 -21.09
C ASN A 36 4.76 0.65 -20.70
N THR A 37 5.14 0.73 -19.43
CA THR A 37 6.44 0.25 -18.93
C THR A 37 6.33 -0.89 -17.93
N ASP A 38 5.11 -1.25 -17.51
CA ASP A 38 4.79 -2.21 -16.43
C ASP A 38 5.48 -1.90 -15.09
N ARG A 39 6.07 -0.71 -14.94
CA ARG A 39 6.74 -0.29 -13.71
C ARG A 39 5.74 0.27 -12.71
N SER A 40 5.91 -0.08 -11.44
CA SER A 40 5.17 0.53 -10.34
C SER A 40 5.31 2.05 -10.37
N ARG A 41 4.19 2.77 -10.29
CA ARG A 41 4.18 4.24 -10.20
C ARG A 41 4.58 4.74 -8.82
N GLY A 42 5.00 3.84 -7.92
CA GLY A 42 5.37 4.14 -6.54
C GLY A 42 4.18 4.37 -5.62
N PHE A 43 2.99 3.89 -6.01
CA PHE A 43 1.81 3.93 -5.14
C PHE A 43 0.83 2.80 -5.45
N GLY A 44 0.01 2.46 -4.46
CA GLY A 44 -1.00 1.41 -4.51
C GLY A 44 -2.18 1.71 -3.60
N PHE A 45 -3.18 0.84 -3.67
CA PHE A 45 -4.37 0.89 -2.83
C PHE A 45 -4.54 -0.44 -2.13
N VAL A 46 -4.91 -0.38 -0.86
CA VAL A 46 -5.20 -1.56 -0.03
C VAL A 46 -6.60 -1.41 0.53
N GLU A 47 -7.37 -2.47 0.51
CA GLU A 47 -8.68 -2.58 1.12
C GLU A 47 -8.56 -3.54 2.29
N LEU A 48 -8.91 -3.05 3.48
CA LEU A 48 -8.89 -3.80 4.73
C LEU A 48 -10.32 -4.01 5.23
N GLU A 49 -10.60 -5.15 5.83
CA GLU A 49 -11.92 -5.45 6.42
C GLU A 49 -12.12 -4.69 7.74
N SER A 50 -11.08 -4.70 8.58
CA SER A 50 -10.99 -4.00 9.87
C SER A 50 -9.54 -3.54 10.07
N GLY A 51 -9.20 -2.82 11.14
CA GLY A 51 -7.79 -2.49 11.43
C GLY A 51 -7.15 -1.42 10.55
N GLY A 52 -7.95 -0.62 9.82
CA GLY A 52 -7.40 0.37 8.89
C GLY A 52 -6.64 1.51 9.57
N GLU A 53 -7.09 1.96 10.74
CA GLU A 53 -6.38 2.96 11.53
C GLU A 53 -5.07 2.40 12.10
N GLU A 54 -5.09 1.18 12.65
CA GLU A 54 -3.89 0.49 13.15
C GLU A 54 -2.85 0.27 12.04
N ALA A 55 -3.29 -0.11 10.84
CA ALA A 55 -2.40 -0.26 9.69
C ALA A 55 -1.78 1.08 9.26
N ILE A 56 -2.55 2.18 9.29
CA ILE A 56 -2.02 3.51 9.02
C ILE A 56 -0.97 3.87 10.08
N GLU A 57 -1.27 3.74 11.36
CA GLU A 57 -0.35 4.13 12.43
C GLU A 57 0.94 3.29 12.45
N ALA A 58 0.85 2.00 12.11
CA ALA A 58 2.00 1.11 12.11
C ALA A 58 2.86 1.19 10.84
N LEU A 59 2.24 1.37 9.66
CA LEU A 59 2.93 1.30 8.37
C LEU A 59 3.22 2.69 7.78
N ASN A 60 2.53 3.75 8.19
CA ASN A 60 2.86 5.10 7.76
C ASN A 60 4.25 5.50 8.30
N ASP A 61 5.08 6.06 7.43
CA ASP A 61 6.48 6.41 7.67
C ASP A 61 7.41 5.21 7.98
N SER A 62 6.94 3.98 7.79
CA SER A 62 7.79 2.77 7.86
C SER A 62 8.80 2.74 6.72
N GLU A 63 10.04 2.32 6.99
CA GLU A 63 11.09 2.25 5.97
C GLU A 63 11.09 0.88 5.28
N VAL A 64 10.87 0.87 3.96
CA VAL A 64 10.95 -0.34 3.11
C VAL A 64 11.88 -0.04 1.94
N ASP A 65 12.92 -0.87 1.75
CA ASP A 65 13.97 -0.67 0.74
C ASP A 65 14.58 0.75 0.76
N GLY A 66 14.75 1.34 1.95
CA GLY A 66 15.28 2.70 2.13
C GLY A 66 14.31 3.82 1.71
N ARG A 67 13.02 3.52 1.58
CA ARG A 67 11.95 4.49 1.31
C ARG A 67 10.91 4.46 2.41
N GLN A 68 10.54 5.65 2.90
CA GLN A 68 9.46 5.80 3.88
C GLN A 68 8.11 5.65 3.19
N LEU A 69 7.36 4.62 3.53
CA LEU A 69 6.02 4.40 3.01
C LEU A 69 5.08 5.49 3.52
N LYS A 70 4.11 5.87 2.68
CA LYS A 70 3.11 6.86 3.04
C LYS A 70 1.73 6.23 3.03
N VAL A 71 1.19 5.89 4.20
CA VAL A 71 -0.10 5.20 4.32
C VAL A 71 -1.14 6.20 4.81
N ASN A 72 -2.23 6.37 4.07
CA ASN A 72 -3.32 7.29 4.41
C ASN A 72 -4.67 6.71 4.02
N GLU A 73 -5.76 7.22 4.58
CA GLU A 73 -7.11 6.84 4.14
C GLU A 73 -7.33 7.25 2.67
N ALA A 74 -7.70 6.29 1.81
CA ALA A 74 -8.02 6.55 0.42
C ALA A 74 -9.42 7.13 0.30
N LYS A 75 -9.50 8.42 -0.04
CA LYS A 75 -10.78 9.07 -0.34
C LYS A 75 -11.19 8.78 -1.79
N PRO A 76 -12.33 8.12 -2.04
CA PRO A 76 -12.91 8.10 -3.38
C PRO A 76 -13.27 9.53 -3.77
N LYS A 77 -12.95 9.91 -5.01
CA LYS A 77 -13.23 11.24 -5.56
C LYS A 77 -14.61 11.26 -6.20
#